data_AF-A0A9W4KCK3-F1
#
_entry.id   AF-A0A9W4KCK3-F1
#
_cell.length_a   1.000
_cell.length_b   1.000
_cell.length_c   1.000
_cell.angle_alpha   90.00
_cell.angle_beta   90.00
_cell.angle_gamma   90.00
#
_symmetry.space_group_name_H-M   'P 1'
#
loop_
_entity.id
_entity.type
_entity.pdbx_description
1 polymer ?
#
loop_
_entity_poly.entity_id
_entity_poly.type
_entity_poly.pdbx_seq_one_letter_code
_entity_poly.pdbx_strand_id
1 'polypeptide(L)'
;MSDSVDVRSTDVIADLVVHYLSLLRHDIIPPLLSLFYLLCTGSLFFDVIHHMLHRCNKSSHPFLQHLSRVHRFHHLYFTRHMKFDKKYLQQNRFQALPLELVLQILGTALGYIFASLVTPKGLLWTTRNHLWSTVSFQILRTTFVILKSGRDSNHVTYETPPKDPNWIFVGPEFHSLHHVYPDRYIGSFIKAFDWIWGTAYSFKRKRFAITGGSGAFGQAIVTELEREEGVGCIRKLKFGTDWDHYHFEKALPVLSNSDILILTHGSKGQDAVESNCNSAIRLVKLFKKHRAANSAYPTLPEVWYVGSEIELHPAWGNIHLQRYSQSKRMFLPQARSFFDDPDIIYRHIVPSAFQSSMGTSVFPAVWAAKCAIWWIRRGARYIPVTYTGIAWLNYFKFMYCIPYAEDADQM
;
A
#
# COMPACT_ATOMS: atom_id res chain seq x y z
N MET A 1 9.48 -8.11 -63.47
CA MET A 1 10.26 -7.48 -62.38
C MET A 1 9.47 -7.70 -61.11
N SER A 2 9.88 -8.69 -60.32
CA SER A 2 9.25 -9.07 -59.04
C SER A 2 10.41 -9.21 -58.07
N ASP A 3 10.45 -8.30 -57.10
CA ASP A 3 11.52 -8.17 -56.14
C ASP A 3 11.57 -9.39 -55.21
N SER A 4 12.68 -10.13 -55.26
CA SER A 4 13.06 -11.09 -54.23
C SER A 4 13.63 -10.32 -53.03
N VAL A 5 12.76 -9.72 -52.23
CA VAL A 5 13.13 -9.13 -50.95
C VAL A 5 13.37 -10.27 -49.95
N ASP A 6 14.66 -10.54 -49.75
CA ASP A 6 15.29 -10.60 -48.44
C ASP A 6 14.81 -11.65 -47.42
N VAL A 7 14.95 -12.93 -47.76
CA VAL A 7 14.86 -14.06 -46.80
C VAL A 7 16.17 -14.21 -46.00
N ARG A 8 17.27 -13.55 -46.41
CA ARG A 8 18.58 -13.65 -45.74
C ARG A 8 18.74 -12.69 -44.56
N SER A 9 18.02 -11.56 -44.55
CA SER A 9 18.05 -10.57 -43.46
C SER A 9 17.32 -11.03 -42.19
N THR A 10 16.24 -11.80 -42.33
CA THR A 10 15.45 -12.28 -41.18
C THR A 10 16.19 -13.28 -40.30
N ASP A 11 17.02 -14.15 -40.89
CA ASP A 11 17.82 -15.14 -40.16
C ASP A 11 18.98 -14.48 -39.40
N VAL A 12 19.62 -13.47 -39.99
CA VAL A 12 20.70 -12.71 -39.33
C VAL A 12 20.18 -11.91 -38.13
N ILE A 13 18.98 -11.35 -38.22
CA ILE A 13 18.36 -10.62 -37.10
C ILE A 13 17.94 -11.59 -35.99
N ALA A 14 17.37 -12.75 -36.33
CA ALA A 14 17.00 -13.77 -35.35
C ALA A 14 18.22 -14.32 -34.60
N ASP A 15 19.31 -14.60 -35.32
CA ASP A 15 20.57 -15.08 -34.73
C ASP A 15 21.25 -13.99 -33.88
N LEU A 16 21.19 -12.72 -34.30
CA LEU A 16 21.64 -11.60 -33.46
C LEU A 16 20.84 -11.53 -32.16
N VAL A 17 19.51 -11.61 -32.24
CA VAL A 17 18.62 -11.53 -31.07
C VAL A 17 18.89 -12.70 -30.11
N VAL A 18 19.06 -13.92 -30.61
CA VAL A 18 19.42 -15.09 -29.79
C VAL A 18 20.82 -14.94 -29.18
N HIS A 19 21.78 -14.38 -29.92
CA HIS A 19 23.12 -14.10 -29.41
C HIS A 19 23.09 -13.03 -28.30
N TYR A 20 22.40 -11.91 -28.49
CA TYR A 20 22.23 -10.87 -27.47
C TYR A 20 21.44 -11.37 -26.25
N LEU A 21 20.41 -12.21 -26.44
CA LEU A 21 19.69 -12.85 -25.34
C LEU A 21 20.57 -13.83 -24.57
N SER A 22 21.49 -14.54 -25.22
CA SER A 22 22.42 -15.44 -24.55
C SER A 22 23.52 -14.70 -23.79
N LEU A 23 24.07 -13.60 -24.33
CA LEU A 23 24.95 -12.66 -23.63
C LEU A 23 24.27 -12.01 -22.40
N LEU A 24 23.03 -11.56 -22.54
CA LEU A 24 22.23 -11.03 -21.43
C LEU A 24 22.05 -12.07 -20.33
N ARG A 25 21.78 -13.33 -20.71
CA ARG A 25 21.51 -14.44 -19.79
C ARG A 25 22.73 -14.89 -19.00
N HIS A 26 23.91 -14.93 -19.62
CA HIS A 26 25.11 -15.50 -19.00
C HIS A 26 26.01 -14.47 -18.30
N ASP A 27 26.13 -13.24 -18.83
CA ASP A 27 27.14 -12.29 -18.34
C ASP A 27 26.56 -11.11 -17.54
N ILE A 28 25.29 -10.75 -17.74
CA ILE A 28 24.71 -9.51 -17.18
C ILE A 28 23.71 -9.79 -16.05
N ILE A 29 22.81 -10.78 -16.23
CA ILE A 29 21.77 -11.07 -15.23
C ILE A 29 22.34 -11.49 -13.86
N PRO A 30 23.32 -12.41 -13.75
CA PRO A 30 23.82 -12.82 -12.44
C PRO A 30 24.47 -11.69 -11.62
N PRO A 31 25.35 -10.83 -12.21
CA PRO A 31 25.85 -9.65 -11.52
C PRO A 31 24.75 -8.68 -11.08
N LEU A 32 23.76 -8.40 -11.94
CA LEU A 32 22.65 -7.51 -11.58
C LEU A 32 21.81 -8.05 -10.42
N LEU A 33 21.51 -9.35 -10.43
CA LEU A 33 20.80 -10.00 -9.32
C LEU A 33 21.61 -9.92 -8.03
N SER A 34 22.92 -10.11 -8.11
CA SER A 34 23.82 -9.99 -6.95
C SER A 34 23.83 -8.58 -6.37
N LEU A 35 23.99 -7.56 -7.21
CA LEU A 35 23.92 -6.15 -6.79
C LEU A 35 22.55 -5.83 -6.18
N PHE A 36 21.46 -6.27 -6.81
CA PHE A 36 20.11 -6.07 -6.32
C PHE A 36 19.89 -6.73 -4.96
N TYR A 37 20.34 -7.97 -4.79
CA TYR A 37 20.28 -8.68 -3.51
C TYR A 37 21.06 -7.96 -2.40
N LEU A 38 22.28 -7.50 -2.69
CA LEU A 38 23.12 -6.77 -1.74
C LEU A 38 22.52 -5.41 -1.34
N LEU A 39 21.85 -4.72 -2.28
CA LEU A 39 21.07 -3.52 -1.98
C LEU A 39 19.85 -3.83 -1.11
N CYS A 40 19.11 -4.89 -1.44
CA CYS A 40 17.93 -5.31 -0.69
C CYS A 40 18.26 -5.73 0.75
N THR A 41 19.37 -6.46 0.96
CA THR A 41 19.83 -6.85 2.30
C THR A 41 20.31 -5.65 3.12
N GLY A 42 21.03 -4.71 2.49
CA GLY A 42 21.37 -3.41 3.09
C GLY A 42 20.14 -2.62 3.54
N SER A 43 19.14 -2.50 2.67
CA SER A 43 17.84 -1.88 2.99
C SER A 43 17.15 -2.58 4.14
N LEU A 44 16.96 -3.89 4.06
CA LEU A 44 16.19 -4.64 5.05
C LEU A 44 16.82 -4.56 6.44
N PHE A 45 18.15 -4.65 6.53
CA PHE A 45 18.86 -4.48 7.79
C PHE A 45 18.65 -3.07 8.35
N PHE A 46 18.82 -2.04 7.51
CA PHE A 46 18.53 -0.67 7.91
C PHE A 46 17.09 -0.53 8.40
N ASP A 47 16.10 -1.10 7.70
CA ASP A 47 14.68 -1.01 8.03
C ASP A 47 14.38 -1.62 9.43
N VAL A 48 15.02 -2.76 9.76
CA VAL A 48 14.90 -3.38 11.09
C VAL A 48 15.47 -2.44 12.17
N ILE A 49 16.68 -1.92 11.97
CA ILE A 49 17.30 -0.99 12.92
C ILE A 49 16.50 0.31 13.01
N HIS A 50 16.01 0.82 11.89
CA HIS A 50 15.18 2.01 11.79
C HIS A 50 13.90 1.87 12.61
N HIS A 51 13.21 0.73 12.52
CA HIS A 51 12.08 0.42 13.40
C HIS A 51 12.48 0.46 14.88
N MET A 52 13.63 -0.12 15.23
CA MET A 52 14.14 -0.11 16.60
C MET A 52 14.49 1.31 17.07
N LEU A 53 15.08 2.15 16.23
CA LEU A 53 15.44 3.53 16.56
C LEU A 53 14.20 4.35 16.95
N HIS A 54 13.07 4.16 16.27
CA HIS A 54 11.79 4.78 16.66
C HIS A 54 11.30 4.29 18.03
N ARG A 55 11.37 2.98 18.29
CA ARG A 55 11.00 2.39 19.59
C ARG A 55 11.91 2.85 20.73
N CYS A 56 13.20 3.02 20.45
CA CYS A 56 14.23 3.34 21.44
C CYS A 56 14.29 4.82 21.84
N ASN A 57 13.48 5.70 21.23
CA ASN A 57 13.43 7.12 21.62
C ASN A 57 13.02 7.33 23.09
N LYS A 58 12.30 6.35 23.65
CA LYS A 58 11.90 6.30 25.08
C LYS A 58 12.70 5.30 25.91
N SER A 59 13.78 4.71 25.36
CA SER A 59 14.60 3.75 26.08
C SER A 59 15.34 4.41 27.25
N SER A 60 15.52 3.67 28.34
CA SER A 60 16.37 4.05 29.46
C SER A 60 17.86 3.83 29.18
N HIS A 61 18.23 3.07 28.14
CA HIS A 61 19.62 2.78 27.83
C HIS A 61 20.27 3.97 27.09
N PRO A 62 21.33 4.61 27.63
CA PRO A 62 21.86 5.87 27.09
C PRO A 62 22.31 5.78 25.63
N PHE A 63 22.97 4.67 25.26
CA PHE A 63 23.44 4.47 23.88
C PHE A 63 22.30 4.33 22.87
N LEU A 64 21.26 3.55 23.17
CA LEU A 64 20.11 3.36 22.27
C LEU A 64 19.30 4.66 22.12
N GLN A 65 19.15 5.40 23.22
CA GLN A 65 18.53 6.72 23.20
C GLN A 65 19.36 7.71 22.37
N HIS A 66 20.69 7.67 22.48
CA HIS A 66 21.58 8.51 21.67
C HIS A 66 21.44 8.23 20.17
N LEU A 67 21.50 6.95 19.75
CA LEU A 67 21.31 6.58 18.35
C LEU A 67 19.93 7.01 17.83
N SER A 68 18.87 6.79 18.63
CA SER A 68 17.52 7.25 18.30
C SER A 68 17.45 8.77 18.15
N ARG A 69 18.16 9.52 19.00
CA ARG A 69 18.25 10.98 18.91
C ARG A 69 18.94 11.45 17.64
N VAL A 70 20.00 10.75 17.21
CA VAL A 70 20.69 11.06 15.95
C VAL A 70 19.74 10.86 14.77
N HIS A 71 19.04 9.73 14.71
CA HIS A 71 17.99 9.46 13.71
C HIS A 71 16.91 10.55 13.71
N ARG A 72 16.49 11.01 14.89
CA ARG A 72 15.46 12.05 15.01
C ARG A 72 15.82 13.36 14.30
N PHE A 73 17.10 13.68 14.11
CA PHE A 73 17.48 14.87 13.34
C PHE A 73 17.00 14.82 11.89
N HIS A 74 16.86 13.63 11.30
CA HIS A 74 16.25 13.42 10.01
C HIS A 74 14.79 13.92 9.98
N HIS A 75 13.97 13.48 10.94
CA HIS A 75 12.57 13.90 11.08
C HIS A 75 12.37 15.33 11.56
N LEU A 76 13.36 15.91 12.22
CA LEU A 76 13.35 17.32 12.59
C LEU A 76 13.74 18.19 11.39
N TYR A 77 14.65 17.72 10.54
CA TYR A 77 15.04 18.40 9.31
C TYR A 77 13.94 18.32 8.26
N PHE A 78 13.42 17.14 7.94
CA PHE A 78 12.24 16.99 7.09
C PHE A 78 11.06 16.62 7.99
N THR A 79 10.21 17.60 8.23
CA THR A 79 9.18 17.50 9.26
C THR A 79 8.02 16.63 8.82
N ARG A 80 7.18 16.25 9.80
CA ARG A 80 5.90 15.55 9.57
C ARG A 80 4.89 16.26 8.65
N HIS A 81 5.11 17.55 8.39
CA HIS A 81 4.32 18.35 7.45
C HIS A 81 5.01 18.46 6.09
N MET A 82 6.00 17.60 5.82
CA MET A 82 6.79 17.52 4.59
C MET A 82 7.47 18.85 4.23
N LYS A 83 7.93 19.57 5.26
CA LYS A 83 8.66 20.84 5.14
C LYS A 83 10.04 20.71 5.74
N PHE A 84 11.02 21.36 5.09
CA PHE A 84 12.40 21.40 5.57
C PHE A 84 12.60 22.48 6.64
N ASP A 85 13.14 22.10 7.80
CA ASP A 85 13.59 23.02 8.85
C ASP A 85 15.12 23.15 8.83
N LYS A 86 15.61 24.29 8.35
CA LYS A 86 17.05 24.58 8.22
C LYS A 86 17.80 24.53 9.55
N LYS A 87 17.11 24.67 10.70
CA LYS A 87 17.71 24.57 12.03
C LYS A 87 18.45 23.25 12.26
N TYR A 88 17.95 22.16 11.66
CA TYR A 88 18.48 20.81 11.85
C TYR A 88 19.35 20.33 10.67
N LEU A 89 19.65 21.21 9.71
CA LEU A 89 20.38 20.85 8.49
C LEU A 89 21.75 20.22 8.79
N GLN A 90 22.52 20.82 9.69
CA GLN A 90 23.88 20.34 9.98
C GLN A 90 23.87 19.00 10.70
N GLN A 91 22.95 18.80 11.64
CA GLN A 91 22.79 17.55 12.35
C GLN A 91 22.28 16.44 11.41
N ASN A 92 21.35 16.74 10.51
CA ASN A 92 20.95 15.79 9.48
C ASN A 92 22.14 15.39 8.59
N ARG A 93 22.88 16.39 8.09
CA ARG A 93 23.99 16.19 7.15
C ARG A 93 25.13 15.37 7.73
N PHE A 94 25.53 15.66 8.97
CA PHE A 94 26.75 15.11 9.56
C PHE A 94 26.52 14.06 10.65
N GLN A 95 25.26 13.77 11.01
CA GLN A 95 24.95 12.74 12.00
C GLN A 95 23.92 11.73 11.47
N ALA A 96 22.75 12.19 11.04
CA ALA A 96 21.69 11.28 10.59
C ALA A 96 22.06 10.53 9.30
N LEU A 97 22.42 11.25 8.22
CA LEU A 97 22.76 10.62 6.94
C LEU A 97 23.98 9.68 7.02
N PRO A 98 25.07 10.03 7.74
CA PRO A 98 26.16 9.08 7.97
C PRO A 98 25.74 7.84 8.75
N LEU A 99 24.87 7.98 9.76
CA LEU A 99 24.34 6.83 10.50
C LEU A 99 23.56 5.88 9.57
N GLU A 100 22.66 6.43 8.73
CA GLU A 100 21.90 5.65 7.75
C GLU A 100 22.83 4.88 6.79
N LEU A 101 23.86 5.55 6.26
CA LEU A 101 24.85 4.93 5.37
C LEU A 101 25.61 3.79 6.05
N VAL A 102 26.11 4.01 7.28
CA VAL A 102 26.84 2.97 8.03
C VAL A 102 25.97 1.74 8.23
N LEU A 103 24.71 1.92 8.63
CA LEU A 103 23.78 0.81 8.81
C LEU A 103 23.50 0.06 7.51
N GLN A 104 23.35 0.76 6.39
CA GLN A 104 23.16 0.12 5.08
C GLN A 104 24.40 -0.67 4.63
N ILE A 105 25.61 -0.12 4.82
CA ILE A 105 26.87 -0.81 4.52
C ILE A 105 27.00 -2.07 5.37
N LEU A 106 26.70 -1.99 6.67
CA LEU A 106 26.71 -3.15 7.57
C LEU A 106 25.72 -4.23 7.10
N GLY A 107 24.49 -3.83 6.74
CA GLY A 107 23.49 -4.75 6.19
C GLY A 107 23.94 -5.43 4.90
N THR A 108 24.53 -4.67 3.98
CA THR A 108 25.09 -5.17 2.73
C THR A 108 26.27 -6.14 2.98
N ALA A 109 27.15 -5.83 3.93
CA ALA A 109 28.24 -6.73 4.32
C ALA A 109 27.73 -8.04 4.95
N LEU A 110 26.73 -7.96 5.83
CA LEU A 110 26.08 -9.14 6.40
C LEU A 110 25.38 -9.98 5.32
N GLY A 111 24.71 -9.35 4.36
CA GLY A 111 24.09 -10.02 3.21
C GLY A 111 25.12 -10.76 2.35
N TYR A 112 26.30 -10.16 2.12
CA TYR A 112 27.43 -10.79 1.44
C TYR A 112 27.97 -12.01 2.22
N ILE A 113 28.18 -11.87 3.53
CA ILE A 113 28.64 -12.97 4.39
C ILE A 113 27.63 -14.12 4.34
N PHE A 114 26.33 -13.83 4.51
CA PHE A 114 25.27 -14.84 4.44
C PHE A 114 25.25 -15.56 3.09
N ALA A 115 25.30 -14.81 1.97
CA ALA A 115 25.35 -15.40 0.64
C ALA A 115 26.58 -16.30 0.47
N SER A 116 27.74 -15.88 0.99
CA SER A 116 28.99 -16.65 0.92
C SER A 116 28.95 -17.94 1.75
N LEU A 117 28.20 -17.95 2.87
CA LEU A 117 28.06 -19.12 3.74
C LEU A 117 27.04 -20.14 3.23
N VAL A 118 25.94 -19.69 2.63
CA VAL A 118 24.84 -20.56 2.19
C VAL A 118 25.05 -21.10 0.77
N THR A 119 25.82 -20.39 -0.06
CA THR A 119 26.04 -20.79 -1.45
C THR A 119 27.09 -21.92 -1.52
N PRO A 120 26.79 -23.06 -2.18
CA PRO A 120 27.75 -24.14 -2.36
C PRO A 120 29.06 -23.68 -3.02
N LYS A 121 30.18 -24.29 -2.61
CA LYS A 121 31.50 -24.03 -3.20
C LYS A 121 31.45 -24.28 -4.71
N GLY A 122 31.75 -23.26 -5.51
CA GLY A 122 31.72 -23.31 -6.98
C GLY A 122 30.52 -22.61 -7.65
N LEU A 123 29.51 -22.19 -6.88
CA LEU A 123 28.32 -21.48 -7.39
C LEU A 123 28.22 -20.04 -6.84
N LEU A 124 29.34 -19.39 -6.54
CA LEU A 124 29.37 -18.04 -5.96
C LEU A 124 28.82 -17.01 -6.94
N TRP A 125 27.52 -16.74 -6.85
CA TRP A 125 26.83 -15.71 -7.63
C TRP A 125 27.05 -14.30 -7.07
N THR A 126 27.53 -14.19 -5.82
CA THR A 126 27.91 -12.93 -5.18
C THR A 126 29.41 -12.87 -4.94
N THR A 127 30.09 -11.93 -5.61
CA THR A 127 31.54 -11.76 -5.55
C THR A 127 31.93 -10.57 -4.66
N ARG A 128 33.21 -10.50 -4.28
CA ARG A 128 33.77 -9.34 -3.55
C ARG A 128 33.65 -8.04 -4.37
N ASN A 129 33.70 -8.13 -5.70
CA ASN A 129 33.51 -6.98 -6.58
C ASN A 129 32.07 -6.45 -6.48
N HIS A 130 31.07 -7.33 -6.44
CA HIS A 130 29.67 -6.91 -6.25
C HIS A 130 29.47 -6.20 -4.90
N LEU A 131 30.11 -6.69 -3.84
CA LEU A 131 30.11 -6.02 -2.53
C LEU A 131 30.67 -4.60 -2.62
N TRP A 132 31.90 -4.44 -3.12
CA TRP A 132 32.53 -3.13 -3.20
C TRP A 132 31.83 -2.18 -4.16
N SER A 133 31.29 -2.67 -5.28
CA SER A 133 30.46 -1.87 -6.18
C SER A 133 29.20 -1.35 -5.49
N THR A 134 28.51 -2.21 -4.72
CA THR A 134 27.31 -1.83 -3.98
C THR A 134 27.62 -0.80 -2.88
N VAL A 135 28.68 -1.02 -2.10
CA VAL A 135 29.14 -0.08 -1.06
C VAL A 135 29.55 1.26 -1.68
N SER A 136 30.29 1.22 -2.79
CA SER A 136 30.69 2.44 -3.51
C SER A 136 29.47 3.22 -4.00
N PHE A 137 28.48 2.53 -4.56
CA PHE A 137 27.21 3.16 -4.96
C PHE A 137 26.47 3.79 -3.78
N GLN A 138 26.37 3.13 -2.64
CA GLN A 138 25.73 3.68 -1.42
C GLN A 138 26.45 4.93 -0.90
N ILE A 139 27.79 4.92 -0.89
CA ILE A 139 28.62 6.06 -0.49
C ILE A 139 28.41 7.22 -1.45
N LEU A 140 28.49 6.98 -2.77
CA LEU A 140 28.29 8.00 -3.80
C LEU A 140 26.90 8.63 -3.71
N ARG A 141 25.85 7.79 -3.62
CA ARG A 141 24.47 8.25 -3.46
C ARG A 141 24.32 9.12 -2.22
N THR A 142 24.79 8.66 -1.06
CA THR A 142 24.64 9.41 0.20
C THR A 142 25.45 10.70 0.19
N THR A 143 26.65 10.68 -0.38
CA THR A 143 27.48 11.89 -0.55
C THR A 143 26.75 12.91 -1.41
N PHE A 144 26.12 12.49 -2.51
CA PHE A 144 25.31 13.37 -3.34
C PHE A 144 24.14 13.99 -2.54
N VAL A 145 23.43 13.20 -1.73
CA VAL A 145 22.35 13.71 -0.86
C VAL A 145 22.88 14.73 0.15
N ILE A 146 24.02 14.47 0.79
CA ILE A 146 24.71 15.39 1.71
C ILE A 146 25.03 16.73 1.02
N LEU A 147 25.61 16.66 -0.19
CA LEU A 147 25.95 17.83 -1.01
C LEU A 147 24.70 18.61 -1.44
N LYS A 148 23.59 17.93 -1.70
CA LYS A 148 22.27 18.52 -1.95
C LYS A 148 21.52 18.91 -0.68
N SER A 149 22.22 19.03 0.46
CA SER A 149 21.66 19.48 1.74
C SER A 149 20.55 18.57 2.26
N GLY A 150 20.69 17.26 2.09
CA GLY A 150 19.68 16.28 2.53
C GLY A 150 18.41 16.31 1.69
N ARG A 151 18.42 16.96 0.51
CA ARG A 151 17.32 16.94 -0.45
C ARG A 151 17.60 15.89 -1.50
N ASP A 152 16.73 14.91 -1.60
CA ASP A 152 16.81 13.82 -2.57
C ASP A 152 15.44 13.54 -3.19
N SER A 153 15.36 12.51 -4.02
CA SER A 153 14.13 12.10 -4.70
C SER A 153 13.04 11.57 -3.77
N ASN A 154 13.36 11.20 -2.52
CA ASN A 154 12.42 10.67 -1.53
C ASN A 154 11.92 11.76 -0.56
N HIS A 155 12.60 12.91 -0.47
CA HIS A 155 12.21 14.04 0.37
C HIS A 155 11.58 15.16 -0.46
N VAL A 156 10.37 14.90 -0.95
CA VAL A 156 9.57 15.86 -1.73
C VAL A 156 8.55 16.54 -0.83
N THR A 157 8.41 17.86 -0.96
CA THR A 157 7.42 18.63 -0.18
C THR A 157 6.02 18.48 -0.76
N TYR A 158 5.06 18.12 0.08
CA TYR A 158 3.64 18.07 -0.29
C TYR A 158 2.79 18.80 0.75
N GLU A 159 1.60 19.26 0.35
CA GLU A 159 0.58 19.64 1.32
C GLU A 159 -0.08 18.42 1.94
N THR A 160 -0.35 17.41 1.10
CA THR A 160 -0.83 16.08 1.49
C THR A 160 -0.07 15.04 0.67
N PRO A 161 0.46 13.96 1.29
CA PRO A 161 1.17 12.92 0.55
C PRO A 161 0.27 12.33 -0.54
N PRO A 162 0.76 12.17 -1.78
CA PRO A 162 0.01 11.51 -2.84
C PRO A 162 -0.20 10.03 -2.53
N LYS A 163 -1.05 9.40 -3.35
CA LYS A 163 -1.19 7.94 -3.35
C LYS A 163 0.12 7.31 -3.83
N ASP A 164 0.64 6.38 -3.04
CA ASP A 164 1.81 5.58 -3.40
C ASP A 164 1.49 4.60 -4.55
N PRO A 165 2.14 4.73 -5.72
CA PRO A 165 1.85 3.89 -6.88
C PRO A 165 2.59 2.54 -6.83
N ASN A 166 3.61 2.41 -5.97
CA ASN A 166 4.53 1.28 -6.01
C ASN A 166 4.16 0.23 -4.99
N TRP A 167 4.08 -1.04 -5.40
CA TRP A 167 3.89 -2.12 -4.42
C TRP A 167 5.19 -2.49 -3.71
N ILE A 168 6.30 -2.58 -4.45
CA ILE A 168 7.57 -3.18 -3.98
C ILE A 168 8.54 -2.14 -3.46
N PHE A 169 8.79 -1.10 -4.25
CA PHE A 169 9.80 -0.09 -3.98
C PHE A 169 9.24 1.09 -3.19
N VAL A 170 10.08 1.67 -2.35
CA VAL A 170 9.80 2.87 -1.60
C VAL A 170 10.07 4.08 -2.49
N GLY A 171 9.02 4.86 -2.73
CA GLY A 171 9.09 6.17 -3.40
C GLY A 171 8.85 7.33 -2.43
N PRO A 172 8.91 8.58 -2.91
CA PRO A 172 8.69 9.77 -2.10
C PRO A 172 7.33 9.80 -1.41
N GLU A 173 6.29 9.24 -2.01
CA GLU A 173 4.94 9.18 -1.45
C GLU A 173 4.90 8.34 -0.18
N PHE A 174 5.51 7.14 -0.24
CA PHE A 174 5.60 6.22 0.90
C PHE A 174 6.50 6.79 2.00
N HIS A 175 7.65 7.35 1.63
CA HIS A 175 8.56 8.00 2.59
C HIS A 175 7.92 9.22 3.26
N SER A 176 7.11 9.98 2.53
CA SER A 176 6.36 11.10 3.12
C SER A 176 5.36 10.61 4.19
N LEU A 177 4.70 9.47 3.95
CA LEU A 177 3.82 8.86 4.95
C LEU A 177 4.58 8.39 6.19
N HIS A 178 5.83 7.95 6.05
CA HIS A 178 6.73 7.68 7.18
C HIS A 178 6.93 8.92 8.04
N HIS A 179 7.18 10.08 7.43
CA HIS A 179 7.29 11.34 8.18
C HIS A 179 5.99 11.76 8.86
N VAL A 180 4.82 11.52 8.25
CA VAL A 180 3.52 11.77 8.87
C VAL A 180 3.27 10.83 10.06
N TYR A 181 3.67 9.55 9.94
CA TYR A 181 3.54 8.48 10.94
C TYR A 181 4.88 7.75 11.17
N PRO A 182 5.80 8.30 11.99
CA PRO A 182 7.17 7.76 12.13
C PRO A 182 7.27 6.31 12.62
N ASP A 183 6.25 5.81 13.33
CA ASP A 183 6.20 4.42 13.79
C ASP A 183 5.77 3.42 12.69
N ARG A 184 5.49 3.89 11.47
CA ARG A 184 4.93 3.15 10.32
C ARG A 184 5.66 3.53 9.03
N TYR A 185 5.41 2.80 7.94
CA TYR A 185 6.04 3.01 6.63
C TYR A 185 7.57 2.97 6.74
N ILE A 186 8.12 1.88 7.28
CA ILE A 186 9.50 1.80 7.76
C ILE A 186 10.52 1.61 6.64
N GLY A 187 10.12 0.95 5.55
CA GLY A 187 10.99 0.61 4.44
C GLY A 187 11.72 1.82 3.86
N SER A 188 13.00 1.63 3.55
CA SER A 188 13.88 2.66 2.98
C SER A 188 14.08 2.54 1.47
N PHE A 189 14.18 1.33 0.94
CA PHE A 189 14.29 1.07 -0.50
C PHE A 189 13.25 0.06 -0.99
N ILE A 190 13.04 -1.03 -0.25
CA ILE A 190 11.97 -2.02 -0.50
C ILE A 190 11.02 -2.08 0.69
N LYS A 191 9.76 -2.48 0.44
CA LYS A 191 8.71 -2.58 1.47
C LYS A 191 8.64 -3.95 2.15
N ALA A 192 9.68 -4.77 2.03
CA ALA A 192 9.69 -6.14 2.54
C ALA A 192 9.45 -6.20 4.06
N PHE A 193 10.08 -5.30 4.82
CA PHE A 193 9.83 -5.16 6.26
C PHE A 193 8.35 -4.84 6.52
N ASP A 194 7.80 -3.86 5.82
CA ASP A 194 6.40 -3.46 6.02
C ASP A 194 5.39 -4.54 5.65
N TRP A 195 5.67 -5.36 4.64
CA TRP A 195 4.84 -6.49 4.28
C TRP A 195 4.86 -7.58 5.33
N ILE A 196 6.02 -7.94 5.87
CA ILE A 196 6.10 -9.05 6.83
C ILE A 196 5.52 -8.59 8.18
N TRP A 197 5.86 -7.39 8.66
CA TRP A 197 5.45 -6.88 9.96
C TRP A 197 4.14 -6.08 9.96
N GLY A 198 3.58 -5.77 8.79
CA GLY A 198 2.32 -5.02 8.67
C GLY A 198 2.45 -3.56 9.11
N THR A 199 3.54 -2.88 8.69
CA THR A 199 3.80 -1.48 9.03
C THR A 199 3.51 -0.49 7.90
N ALA A 200 3.05 -0.95 6.72
CA ALA A 200 2.69 -0.11 5.57
C ALA A 200 1.36 0.65 5.73
N TYR A 201 0.79 0.69 6.94
CA TYR A 201 -0.42 1.43 7.24
C TYR A 201 -0.48 1.89 8.70
N SER A 202 -1.11 3.04 8.93
CA SER A 202 -1.32 3.61 10.26
C SER A 202 -2.80 3.85 10.55
N PHE A 203 -3.33 3.19 11.59
CA PHE A 203 -4.66 3.48 12.15
C PHE A 203 -4.65 4.65 13.16
N LYS A 204 -3.45 5.08 13.57
CA LYS A 204 -3.25 6.06 14.64
C LYS A 204 -3.91 7.40 14.29
N ARG A 205 -4.80 7.85 15.16
CA ARG A 205 -5.58 9.09 15.12
C ARG A 205 -6.54 9.20 13.94
N LYS A 206 -6.83 8.09 13.26
CA LYS A 206 -7.82 8.04 12.18
C LYS A 206 -9.23 8.01 12.76
N ARG A 207 -10.13 8.79 12.14
CA ARG A 207 -11.56 8.85 12.45
C ARG A 207 -12.33 8.05 11.41
N PHE A 208 -13.13 7.09 11.84
CA PHE A 208 -13.85 6.16 10.96
C PHE A 208 -15.35 6.46 10.95
N ALA A 209 -15.93 6.55 9.76
CA ALA A 209 -17.37 6.43 9.54
C ALA A 209 -17.66 5.06 8.94
N ILE A 210 -18.65 4.33 9.45
CA ILE A 210 -19.04 3.02 8.91
C ILE A 210 -20.54 2.92 8.69
N THR A 211 -20.94 2.58 7.47
CA THR A 211 -22.31 2.20 7.14
C THR A 211 -22.47 0.69 7.25
N GLY A 212 -23.64 0.20 7.66
CA GLY A 212 -23.86 -1.25 7.86
C GLY A 212 -23.10 -1.82 9.06
N GLY A 213 -22.70 -0.98 10.03
CA GLY A 213 -21.93 -1.37 11.22
C GLY A 213 -22.65 -2.30 12.20
N SER A 214 -23.94 -2.57 11.98
CA SER A 214 -24.73 -3.60 12.70
C SER A 214 -24.75 -4.95 11.98
N GLY A 215 -24.30 -5.04 10.72
CA GLY A 215 -24.16 -6.31 10.01
C GLY A 215 -22.97 -7.13 10.53
N ALA A 216 -22.94 -8.43 10.23
CA ALA A 216 -21.92 -9.34 10.76
C ALA A 216 -20.47 -8.88 10.48
N PHE A 217 -20.17 -8.49 9.23
CA PHE A 217 -18.84 -7.95 8.88
C PHE A 217 -18.60 -6.56 9.49
N GLY A 218 -19.62 -5.70 9.50
CA GLY A 218 -19.53 -4.36 10.07
C GLY A 218 -19.20 -4.37 11.58
N GLN A 219 -19.81 -5.28 12.34
CA GLN A 219 -19.48 -5.46 13.76
C GLN A 219 -18.07 -6.04 13.94
N ALA A 220 -17.71 -7.04 13.13
CA ALA A 220 -16.41 -7.68 13.18
C ALA A 220 -15.27 -6.71 12.86
N ILE A 221 -15.39 -5.89 11.81
CA ILE A 221 -14.35 -4.92 11.44
C ILE A 221 -14.22 -3.81 12.49
N VAL A 222 -15.33 -3.36 13.09
CA VAL A 222 -15.28 -2.40 14.21
C VAL A 222 -14.54 -3.00 15.40
N THR A 223 -14.81 -4.26 15.73
CA THR A 223 -14.11 -4.97 16.82
C THR A 223 -12.60 -5.05 16.56
N GLU A 224 -12.18 -5.33 15.32
CA GLU A 224 -10.75 -5.34 14.98
C GLU A 224 -10.13 -3.93 15.02
N LEU A 225 -10.85 -2.89 14.58
CA LEU A 225 -10.40 -1.50 14.67
C LEU A 225 -10.27 -1.01 16.12
N GLU A 226 -11.18 -1.39 17.01
CA GLU A 226 -11.12 -1.06 18.44
C GLU A 226 -9.90 -1.69 19.14
N ARG A 227 -9.34 -2.76 18.57
CA ARG A 227 -8.08 -3.37 19.04
C ARG A 227 -6.83 -2.68 18.51
N GLU A 228 -6.94 -1.83 17.49
CA GLU A 228 -5.80 -1.11 16.93
C GLU A 228 -5.37 0.03 17.86
N GLU A 229 -4.05 0.16 18.05
CA GLU A 229 -3.51 1.21 18.91
C GLU A 229 -3.76 2.60 18.30
N GLY A 230 -4.35 3.47 19.12
CA GLY A 230 -4.43 4.89 18.84
C GLY A 230 -5.48 5.29 17.82
N VAL A 231 -6.43 4.43 17.44
CA VAL A 231 -7.62 4.83 16.66
C VAL A 231 -8.30 6.03 17.32
N GLY A 232 -8.67 7.04 16.52
CA GLY A 232 -9.23 8.29 17.02
C GLY A 232 -10.68 8.12 17.49
N CYS A 233 -11.56 7.74 16.57
CA CYS A 233 -12.95 7.41 16.89
C CYS A 233 -13.58 6.57 15.77
N ILE A 234 -14.67 5.87 16.10
CA ILE A 234 -15.48 5.09 15.16
C ILE A 234 -16.94 5.52 15.30
N ARG A 235 -17.57 5.93 14.19
CA ARG A 235 -18.95 6.38 14.13
C ARG A 235 -19.74 5.47 13.18
N LYS A 236 -20.73 4.75 13.74
CA LYS A 236 -21.63 3.90 12.97
C LYS A 236 -22.79 4.75 12.43
N LEU A 237 -22.95 4.79 11.12
CA LEU A 237 -24.05 5.44 10.41
C LEU A 237 -25.20 4.44 10.20
N LYS A 238 -26.33 4.69 10.86
CA LYS A 238 -27.55 3.89 10.77
C LYS A 238 -28.41 4.32 9.59
N PHE A 239 -28.75 3.37 8.74
CA PHE A 239 -29.71 3.58 7.66
C PHE A 239 -31.11 3.91 8.21
N GLY A 240 -31.80 4.88 7.60
CA GLY A 240 -33.10 5.40 8.05
C GLY A 240 -33.02 6.48 9.14
N THR A 241 -31.87 6.64 9.80
CA THR A 241 -31.67 7.70 10.82
C THR A 241 -30.61 8.70 10.37
N ASP A 242 -29.40 8.22 10.11
CA ASP A 242 -28.26 9.07 9.77
C ASP A 242 -28.13 9.30 8.26
N TRP A 243 -28.81 8.48 7.44
CA TRP A 243 -28.93 8.62 6.00
C TRP A 243 -29.98 7.64 5.45
N ASP A 244 -30.49 7.90 4.26
CA ASP A 244 -31.38 6.99 3.52
C ASP A 244 -31.18 7.17 2.01
N HIS A 245 -31.98 6.49 1.17
CA HIS A 245 -31.86 6.55 -0.30
C HIS A 245 -32.19 7.93 -0.90
N TYR A 246 -32.76 8.84 -0.12
CA TYR A 246 -33.17 10.17 -0.56
C TYR A 246 -32.37 11.27 0.15
N HIS A 247 -31.90 11.02 1.37
CA HIS A 247 -31.27 12.01 2.25
C HIS A 247 -29.85 11.60 2.67
N PHE A 248 -28.88 11.69 1.75
CA PHE A 248 -27.47 11.37 2.03
C PHE A 248 -26.77 12.48 2.82
N GLU A 249 -27.25 13.71 2.70
CA GLU A 249 -26.72 14.90 3.38
C GLU A 249 -26.80 14.80 4.91
N LYS A 250 -27.73 14.00 5.45
CA LYS A 250 -27.80 13.70 6.90
C LYS A 250 -26.50 13.07 7.43
N ALA A 251 -25.72 12.39 6.59
CA ALA A 251 -24.44 11.82 6.97
C ALA A 251 -23.29 12.84 7.05
N LEU A 252 -23.46 14.05 6.48
CA LEU A 252 -22.39 15.06 6.36
C LEU A 252 -21.71 15.43 7.68
N PRO A 253 -22.41 15.63 8.81
CA PRO A 253 -21.76 15.97 10.07
C PRO A 253 -20.72 14.93 10.51
N VAL A 254 -20.95 13.66 10.19
CA VAL A 254 -20.04 12.55 10.49
C VAL A 254 -18.99 12.41 9.39
N LEU A 255 -19.39 12.45 8.12
CA LEU A 255 -18.50 12.25 6.97
C LEU A 255 -17.42 13.35 6.88
N SER A 256 -17.79 14.61 7.06
CA SER A 256 -16.86 15.75 7.06
C SER A 256 -15.78 15.63 8.14
N ASN A 257 -16.14 15.03 9.28
CA ASN A 257 -15.27 14.81 10.43
C ASN A 257 -14.64 13.42 10.49
N SER A 258 -14.61 12.69 9.36
CA SER A 258 -13.99 11.38 9.26
C SER A 258 -12.77 11.42 8.33
N ASP A 259 -11.85 10.48 8.52
CA ASP A 259 -10.70 10.28 7.63
C ASP A 259 -10.90 9.07 6.73
N ILE A 260 -11.68 8.09 7.21
CA ILE A 260 -11.96 6.84 6.52
C ILE A 260 -13.47 6.57 6.51
N LEU A 261 -14.04 6.26 5.34
CA LEU A 261 -15.40 5.78 5.16
C LEU A 261 -15.40 4.28 4.82
N ILE A 262 -16.04 3.47 5.66
CA ILE A 262 -16.21 2.04 5.45
C ILE A 262 -17.65 1.76 5.00
N LEU A 263 -17.79 1.15 3.83
CA LEU A 263 -19.05 0.79 3.21
C LEU A 263 -19.29 -0.71 3.38
N THR A 264 -19.98 -1.10 4.46
CA THR A 264 -20.34 -2.50 4.72
C THR A 264 -21.85 -2.75 4.64
N HIS A 265 -22.64 -1.74 4.27
CA HIS A 265 -24.06 -1.94 3.99
C HIS A 265 -24.23 -2.72 2.68
N GLY A 266 -25.33 -3.46 2.59
CA GLY A 266 -25.66 -4.20 1.38
C GLY A 266 -26.93 -5.01 1.54
N SER A 267 -27.52 -5.37 0.41
CA SER A 267 -28.76 -6.15 0.36
C SER A 267 -28.70 -7.23 -0.73
N LYS A 268 -29.38 -8.35 -0.50
CA LYS A 268 -29.71 -9.38 -1.52
C LYS A 268 -31.16 -9.27 -2.00
N GLY A 269 -31.91 -8.30 -1.48
CA GLY A 269 -33.32 -8.07 -1.74
C GLY A 269 -33.60 -7.34 -3.05
N GLN A 270 -34.79 -6.74 -3.15
CA GLN A 270 -35.20 -5.96 -4.32
C GLN A 270 -34.42 -4.65 -4.47
N ASP A 271 -33.94 -4.12 -3.35
CA ASP A 271 -33.13 -2.92 -3.23
C ASP A 271 -31.63 -3.17 -3.48
N ALA A 272 -31.23 -4.37 -3.93
CA ALA A 272 -29.82 -4.75 -4.07
C ALA A 272 -29.00 -3.75 -4.92
N VAL A 273 -29.53 -3.25 -6.03
CA VAL A 273 -28.84 -2.26 -6.88
C VAL A 273 -28.71 -0.93 -6.14
N GLU A 274 -29.78 -0.47 -5.51
CA GLU A 274 -29.79 0.79 -4.79
C GLU A 274 -28.83 0.76 -3.58
N SER A 275 -28.84 -0.34 -2.82
CA SER A 275 -27.98 -0.52 -1.64
C SER A 275 -26.53 -0.88 -1.98
N ASN A 276 -26.24 -1.71 -2.97
CA ASN A 276 -24.86 -2.17 -3.21
C ASN A 276 -24.11 -1.28 -4.22
N CYS A 277 -24.83 -0.53 -5.06
CA CYS A 277 -24.27 0.31 -6.11
C CYS A 277 -24.58 1.79 -5.85
N ASN A 278 -25.82 2.25 -6.10
CA ASN A 278 -26.14 3.68 -6.18
C ASN A 278 -25.80 4.45 -4.90
N SER A 279 -26.23 3.94 -3.74
CA SER A 279 -25.94 4.56 -2.44
C SER A 279 -24.44 4.56 -2.11
N ALA A 280 -23.72 3.49 -2.43
CA ALA A 280 -22.27 3.44 -2.26
C ALA A 280 -21.57 4.53 -3.10
N ILE A 281 -21.95 4.69 -4.37
CA ILE A 281 -21.42 5.75 -5.25
C ILE A 281 -21.67 7.13 -4.63
N ARG A 282 -22.93 7.41 -4.24
CA ARG A 282 -23.32 8.70 -3.66
C ARG A 282 -22.57 9.01 -2.37
N LEU A 283 -22.42 8.04 -1.48
CA LEU A 283 -21.68 8.21 -0.22
C LEU A 283 -20.19 8.46 -0.47
N VAL A 284 -19.56 7.78 -1.43
CA VAL A 284 -18.15 8.04 -1.79
C VAL A 284 -17.99 9.44 -2.37
N LYS A 285 -18.82 9.84 -3.35
CA LYS A 285 -18.77 11.18 -3.94
C LYS A 285 -18.99 12.26 -2.87
N LEU A 286 -19.96 12.08 -1.97
CA LEU A 286 -20.26 13.01 -0.88
C LEU A 286 -19.09 13.11 0.12
N PHE A 287 -18.51 11.97 0.52
CA PHE A 287 -17.36 11.94 1.42
C PHE A 287 -16.13 12.61 0.80
N LYS A 288 -15.79 12.27 -0.46
CA LYS A 288 -14.68 12.90 -1.20
C LYS A 288 -14.84 14.43 -1.23
N LYS A 289 -16.05 14.92 -1.50
CA LYS A 289 -16.34 16.36 -1.63
C LYS A 289 -16.30 17.13 -0.31
N HIS A 290 -16.76 16.53 0.79
CA HIS A 290 -17.01 17.25 2.04
C HIS A 290 -16.07 16.90 3.19
N ARG A 291 -15.13 15.95 3.00
CA ARG A 291 -14.15 15.63 4.04
C ARG A 291 -13.29 16.86 4.37
N ALA A 292 -13.26 17.24 5.65
CA ALA A 292 -12.32 18.24 6.12
C ALA A 292 -10.89 17.67 6.20
N ALA A 293 -9.91 18.45 5.72
CA ALA A 293 -8.51 18.09 5.83
C ALA A 293 -8.08 18.01 7.30
N ASN A 294 -7.32 16.96 7.65
CA ASN A 294 -6.71 16.84 8.98
C ASN A 294 -5.30 17.45 8.94
N SER A 295 -5.19 18.74 9.26
CA SER A 295 -3.92 19.49 9.18
C SER A 295 -2.81 18.91 10.07
N ALA A 296 -3.17 18.27 11.19
CA ALA A 296 -2.21 17.62 12.08
C ALA A 296 -1.64 16.32 11.49
N TYR A 297 -2.38 15.66 10.60
CA TYR A 297 -2.04 14.40 9.95
C TYR A 297 -2.49 14.43 8.49
N PRO A 298 -1.77 15.16 7.62
CA PRO A 298 -2.17 15.34 6.24
C PRO A 298 -2.15 13.99 5.52
N THR A 299 -3.33 13.51 5.14
CA THR A 299 -3.52 12.29 4.34
C THR A 299 -4.74 12.46 3.45
N LEU A 300 -4.75 11.76 2.32
CA LEU A 300 -5.93 11.66 1.45
C LEU A 300 -7.13 11.06 2.19
N PRO A 301 -8.37 11.43 1.82
CA PRO A 301 -9.57 10.67 2.19
C PRO A 301 -9.43 9.20 1.79
N GLU A 302 -9.94 8.30 2.62
CA GLU A 302 -9.84 6.87 2.37
C GLU A 302 -11.20 6.19 2.44
N VAL A 303 -11.47 5.26 1.53
CA VAL A 303 -12.74 4.56 1.40
C VAL A 303 -12.48 3.07 1.34
N TRP A 304 -13.18 2.29 2.16
CA TRP A 304 -13.15 0.83 2.12
C TRP A 304 -14.52 0.31 1.71
N TYR A 305 -14.61 -0.31 0.54
CA TYR A 305 -15.84 -0.91 0.05
C TYR A 305 -15.80 -2.44 0.19
N VAL A 306 -16.87 -3.02 0.75
CA VAL A 306 -17.03 -4.47 0.84
C VAL A 306 -17.73 -5.00 -0.42
N GLY A 307 -16.93 -5.53 -1.34
CA GLY A 307 -17.34 -6.28 -2.52
C GLY A 307 -17.71 -7.72 -2.19
N SER A 308 -17.53 -8.63 -3.16
CA SER A 308 -17.73 -10.07 -2.98
C SER A 308 -17.20 -10.87 -4.18
N GLU A 309 -16.77 -12.11 -3.95
CA GLU A 309 -16.36 -13.02 -5.05
C GLU A 309 -17.42 -13.24 -6.14
N ILE A 310 -18.70 -12.97 -5.83
CA ILE A 310 -19.82 -13.02 -6.80
C ILE A 310 -19.62 -12.06 -7.99
N GLU A 311 -18.74 -11.07 -7.84
CA GLU A 311 -18.30 -10.18 -8.93
C GLU A 311 -17.68 -10.96 -10.09
N LEU A 312 -17.01 -12.08 -9.79
CA LEU A 312 -16.40 -12.96 -10.79
C LEU A 312 -17.31 -14.14 -11.17
N HIS A 313 -17.78 -14.92 -10.20
CA HIS A 313 -18.42 -16.21 -10.47
C HIS A 313 -19.93 -16.11 -10.71
N PRO A 314 -20.56 -17.00 -11.50
CA PRO A 314 -21.99 -16.95 -11.79
C PRO A 314 -22.84 -17.24 -10.54
N ALA A 315 -24.13 -16.91 -10.62
CA ALA A 315 -25.11 -17.13 -9.55
C ALA A 315 -25.65 -18.58 -9.48
N TRP A 316 -25.12 -19.50 -10.30
CA TRP A 316 -25.48 -20.93 -10.37
C TRP A 316 -26.99 -21.22 -10.28
N GLY A 317 -27.81 -20.45 -11.00
CA GLY A 317 -29.27 -20.64 -11.05
C GLY A 317 -30.07 -20.10 -9.86
N ASN A 318 -29.44 -19.51 -8.84
CA ASN A 318 -30.14 -18.92 -7.70
C ASN A 318 -30.56 -17.47 -7.98
N ILE A 319 -31.87 -17.21 -8.08
CA ILE A 319 -32.45 -15.91 -8.43
C ILE A 319 -32.05 -14.80 -7.45
N HIS A 320 -32.01 -15.08 -6.15
CA HIS A 320 -31.55 -14.09 -5.16
C HIS A 320 -30.07 -13.74 -5.34
N LEU A 321 -29.24 -14.74 -5.70
CA LEU A 321 -27.85 -14.51 -6.03
C LEU A 321 -27.67 -13.80 -7.37
N GLN A 322 -28.59 -13.93 -8.33
CA GLN A 322 -28.52 -13.20 -9.61
C GLN A 322 -28.64 -11.69 -9.37
N ARG A 323 -29.64 -11.24 -8.61
CA ARG A 323 -29.81 -9.82 -8.28
C ARG A 323 -28.62 -9.27 -7.50
N TYR A 324 -28.16 -10.01 -6.49
CA TYR A 324 -26.98 -9.64 -5.71
C TYR A 324 -25.73 -9.54 -6.60
N SER A 325 -25.49 -10.54 -7.45
CA SER A 325 -24.39 -10.57 -8.41
C SER A 325 -24.43 -9.39 -9.37
N GLN A 326 -25.61 -9.11 -9.95
CA GLN A 326 -25.83 -7.97 -10.83
C GLN A 326 -25.48 -6.66 -10.12
N SER A 327 -26.02 -6.44 -8.92
CA SER A 327 -25.77 -5.19 -8.18
C SER A 327 -24.28 -4.97 -7.85
N LYS A 328 -23.53 -6.02 -7.48
CA LYS A 328 -22.10 -5.93 -7.22
C LYS A 328 -21.30 -5.67 -8.50
N ARG A 329 -21.69 -6.28 -9.62
CA ARG A 329 -21.04 -6.06 -10.92
C ARG A 329 -21.31 -4.67 -11.50
N MET A 330 -22.52 -4.13 -11.31
CA MET A 330 -22.88 -2.78 -11.75
C MET A 330 -22.02 -1.71 -11.07
N PHE A 331 -21.52 -1.96 -9.86
CA PHE A 331 -20.65 -1.04 -9.14
C PHE A 331 -19.19 -1.08 -9.62
N LEU A 332 -18.76 -2.16 -10.31
CA LEU A 332 -17.35 -2.36 -10.65
C LEU A 332 -16.72 -1.24 -11.50
N PRO A 333 -17.40 -0.65 -12.52
CA PRO A 333 -16.82 0.46 -13.26
C PRO A 333 -16.53 1.68 -12.37
N GLN A 334 -17.44 2.00 -11.45
CA GLN A 334 -17.20 3.09 -10.50
C GLN A 334 -16.11 2.73 -9.48
N ALA A 335 -16.09 1.49 -9.01
CA ALA A 335 -15.02 1.00 -8.14
C ALA A 335 -13.64 1.10 -8.82
N ARG A 336 -13.56 0.82 -10.13
CA ARG A 336 -12.34 0.99 -10.93
C ARG A 336 -11.93 2.46 -10.99
N SER A 337 -12.85 3.37 -11.31
CA SER A 337 -12.57 4.81 -11.31
C SER A 337 -12.09 5.31 -9.95
N PHE A 338 -12.74 4.92 -8.85
CA PHE A 338 -12.30 5.27 -7.50
C PHE A 338 -10.94 4.66 -7.12
N PHE A 339 -10.63 3.46 -7.61
CA PHE A 339 -9.36 2.80 -7.32
C PHE A 339 -8.16 3.61 -7.83
N ASP A 340 -8.28 4.19 -9.02
CA ASP A 340 -7.21 4.98 -9.65
C ASP A 340 -7.29 6.48 -9.38
N ASP A 341 -8.45 7.00 -8.95
CA ASP A 341 -8.66 8.41 -8.60
C ASP A 341 -7.55 8.93 -7.66
N PRO A 342 -6.74 9.92 -8.09
CA PRO A 342 -5.56 10.35 -7.35
C PRO A 342 -5.88 11.02 -6.00
N ASP A 343 -7.11 11.54 -5.83
CA ASP A 343 -7.50 12.33 -4.67
C ASP A 343 -8.01 11.48 -3.50
N ILE A 344 -8.21 10.18 -3.71
CA ILE A 344 -8.73 9.26 -2.70
C ILE A 344 -7.92 7.97 -2.63
N ILE A 345 -7.82 7.39 -1.43
CA ILE A 345 -7.35 6.02 -1.26
C ILE A 345 -8.57 5.11 -1.21
N TYR A 346 -8.90 4.49 -2.34
CA TYR A 346 -9.97 3.50 -2.39
C TYR A 346 -9.41 2.09 -2.17
N ARG A 347 -10.05 1.34 -1.27
CA ARG A 347 -9.78 -0.07 -1.02
C ARG A 347 -11.00 -0.91 -1.34
N HIS A 348 -10.76 -1.97 -2.10
CA HIS A 348 -11.78 -2.90 -2.55
C HIS A 348 -11.59 -4.24 -1.83
N ILE A 349 -12.43 -4.52 -0.83
CA ILE A 349 -12.39 -5.74 -0.03
C ILE A 349 -13.27 -6.78 -0.70
N VAL A 350 -12.69 -7.89 -1.15
CA VAL A 350 -13.41 -8.95 -1.88
C VAL A 350 -13.44 -10.22 -1.02
N PRO A 351 -14.47 -10.39 -0.19
CA PRO A 351 -14.64 -11.57 0.63
C PRO A 351 -15.29 -12.74 -0.12
N SER A 352 -14.82 -13.96 0.17
CA SER A 352 -15.60 -15.19 0.04
C SER A 352 -16.82 -15.13 0.95
N ALA A 353 -17.78 -16.05 0.76
CA ALA A 353 -18.92 -16.17 1.66
C ALA A 353 -18.45 -16.36 3.13
N PHE A 354 -19.08 -15.67 4.07
CA PHE A 354 -18.86 -15.84 5.51
C PHE A 354 -20.22 -15.87 6.21
N GLN A 355 -20.29 -16.44 7.42
CA GLN A 355 -21.53 -16.50 8.20
C GLN A 355 -22.07 -15.10 8.48
N SER A 356 -23.29 -14.86 8.00
CA SER A 356 -24.04 -13.62 8.21
C SER A 356 -25.53 -13.85 7.99
N SER A 357 -26.36 -12.85 8.29
CA SER A 357 -27.78 -12.85 7.90
C SER A 357 -27.99 -12.95 6.38
N MET A 358 -26.96 -12.61 5.59
CA MET A 358 -27.01 -12.71 4.13
C MET A 358 -26.68 -14.12 3.61
N GLY A 359 -26.17 -15.03 4.44
CA GLY A 359 -25.86 -16.40 4.00
C GLY A 359 -24.97 -17.18 4.96
N THR A 360 -25.01 -18.50 4.81
CA THR A 360 -24.19 -19.45 5.58
C THR A 360 -22.86 -19.72 4.89
N SER A 361 -21.80 -19.94 5.68
CA SER A 361 -20.47 -20.34 5.20
C SER A 361 -19.71 -21.04 6.32
N VAL A 362 -18.52 -21.56 6.00
CA VAL A 362 -17.61 -22.22 6.95
C VAL A 362 -16.99 -21.21 7.92
N PHE A 363 -16.62 -20.02 7.42
CA PHE A 363 -15.90 -19.03 8.22
C PHE A 363 -16.82 -17.95 8.82
N PRO A 364 -16.56 -17.50 10.06
CA PRO A 364 -17.30 -16.39 10.67
C PRO A 364 -16.86 -15.04 10.10
N ALA A 365 -17.71 -14.01 10.24
CA ALA A 365 -17.37 -12.64 9.82
C ALA A 365 -16.09 -12.08 10.48
N VAL A 366 -15.77 -12.54 11.69
CA VAL A 366 -14.52 -12.18 12.41
C VAL A 366 -13.28 -12.64 11.63
N TRP A 367 -13.30 -13.81 11.00
CA TRP A 367 -12.20 -14.26 10.15
C TRP A 367 -12.02 -13.31 8.96
N ALA A 368 -13.11 -12.96 8.29
CA ALA A 368 -13.06 -12.06 7.14
C ALA A 368 -12.52 -10.67 7.52
N ALA A 369 -12.95 -10.12 8.66
CA ALA A 369 -12.44 -8.85 9.17
C ALA A 369 -10.94 -8.90 9.51
N LYS A 370 -10.48 -9.96 10.20
CA LYS A 370 -9.05 -10.16 10.50
C LYS A 370 -8.20 -10.23 9.24
N CYS A 371 -8.65 -10.99 8.24
CA CYS A 371 -7.98 -11.07 6.94
C CYS A 371 -7.93 -9.71 6.24
N ALA A 372 -9.03 -8.94 6.26
CA ALA A 372 -9.05 -7.60 5.69
C ALA A 372 -8.03 -6.66 6.35
N ILE A 373 -8.01 -6.60 7.68
CA ILE A 373 -7.07 -5.78 8.45
C ILE A 373 -5.61 -6.24 8.23
N TRP A 374 -5.37 -7.55 8.13
CA TRP A 374 -4.04 -8.10 7.84
C TRP A 374 -3.48 -7.60 6.50
N TRP A 375 -4.32 -7.50 5.48
CA TRP A 375 -3.97 -6.94 4.17
C TRP A 375 -3.82 -5.42 4.20
N ILE A 376 -4.72 -4.70 4.90
CA ILE A 376 -4.66 -3.25 5.06
C ILE A 376 -3.34 -2.83 5.73
N ARG A 377 -2.92 -3.52 6.79
CA ARG A 377 -1.63 -3.32 7.48
C ARG A 377 -0.42 -3.43 6.53
N ARG A 378 -0.56 -4.18 5.43
CA ARG A 378 0.47 -4.39 4.41
C ARG A 378 0.33 -3.44 3.21
N GLY A 379 -0.57 -2.47 3.30
CA GLY A 379 -0.79 -1.44 2.30
C GLY A 379 -1.71 -1.85 1.15
N ALA A 380 -2.30 -3.06 1.15
CA ALA A 380 -3.09 -3.55 0.03
C ALA A 380 -4.35 -2.73 -0.22
N ARG A 381 -4.52 -2.24 -1.46
CA ARG A 381 -5.74 -1.54 -1.90
C ARG A 381 -6.81 -2.51 -2.38
N TYR A 382 -6.44 -3.48 -3.20
CA TYR A 382 -7.32 -4.62 -3.47
C TYR A 382 -7.06 -5.69 -2.40
N ILE A 383 -8.09 -6.10 -1.68
CA ILE A 383 -7.98 -6.91 -0.46
C ILE A 383 -8.71 -8.24 -0.68
N PRO A 384 -7.98 -9.30 -1.08
CA PRO A 384 -8.57 -10.62 -1.32
C PRO A 384 -8.77 -11.33 0.03
N VAL A 385 -10.03 -11.41 0.46
CA VAL A 385 -10.44 -12.12 1.69
C VAL A 385 -11.04 -13.45 1.30
N THR A 386 -10.20 -14.37 0.84
CA THR A 386 -10.65 -15.59 0.18
C THR A 386 -10.07 -16.87 0.78
N TYR A 387 -10.89 -17.90 0.84
CA TYR A 387 -10.47 -19.29 1.05
C TYR A 387 -10.71 -20.15 -0.21
N THR A 388 -11.42 -19.63 -1.22
CA THR A 388 -11.70 -20.32 -2.50
C THR A 388 -10.64 -20.04 -3.55
N GLY A 389 -9.85 -18.97 -3.37
CA GLY A 389 -8.90 -18.45 -4.35
C GLY A 389 -9.52 -17.53 -5.41
N ILE A 390 -10.85 -17.43 -5.48
CA ILE A 390 -11.55 -16.68 -6.54
C ILE A 390 -11.23 -15.19 -6.49
N ALA A 391 -11.10 -14.59 -5.30
CA ALA A 391 -10.75 -13.18 -5.18
C ALA A 391 -9.41 -12.82 -5.82
N TRP A 392 -8.46 -13.77 -5.92
CA TRP A 392 -7.19 -13.59 -6.63
C TRP A 392 -7.38 -13.52 -8.13
N LEU A 393 -8.24 -14.37 -8.70
CA LEU A 393 -8.60 -14.28 -10.12
C LEU A 393 -9.38 -13.00 -10.40
N ASN A 394 -10.25 -12.59 -9.47
CA ASN A 394 -11.02 -11.35 -9.59
C ASN A 394 -10.11 -10.11 -9.57
N TYR A 395 -8.93 -10.16 -8.94
CA TYR A 395 -7.95 -9.07 -9.02
C TYR A 395 -7.56 -8.79 -10.48
N PHE A 396 -7.22 -9.81 -11.27
CA PHE A 396 -6.84 -9.62 -12.66
C PHE A 396 -8.00 -9.07 -13.50
N LYS A 397 -9.21 -9.60 -13.31
CA LYS A 397 -10.42 -9.04 -13.94
C LYS A 397 -10.61 -7.57 -13.55
N PHE A 398 -10.54 -7.26 -12.27
CA PHE A 398 -10.75 -5.91 -11.73
C PHE A 398 -9.72 -4.90 -12.25
N MET A 399 -8.45 -5.31 -12.36
CA MET A 399 -7.38 -4.42 -12.79
C MET A 399 -7.30 -4.23 -14.31
N TYR A 400 -7.66 -5.26 -15.09
CA TYR A 400 -7.36 -5.28 -16.54
C TYR A 400 -8.58 -5.44 -17.45
N CYS A 401 -9.74 -5.85 -16.93
CA CYS A 401 -10.93 -6.13 -17.75
C CYS A 401 -12.16 -5.29 -17.39
N ILE A 402 -12.15 -4.60 -16.24
CA ILE A 402 -13.25 -3.70 -15.87
C ILE A 402 -12.98 -2.31 -16.45
N PRO A 403 -13.89 -1.76 -17.28
CA PRO A 403 -13.75 -0.40 -17.78
C PRO A 403 -13.96 0.60 -16.65
N TYR A 404 -13.44 1.82 -16.82
CA TYR A 404 -13.79 2.94 -15.96
C TYR A 404 -15.28 3.26 -16.12
N ALA A 405 -15.90 3.81 -15.07
CA ALA A 405 -17.22 4.42 -15.23
C ALA A 405 -17.12 5.54 -16.27
N GLU A 406 -18.06 5.55 -17.22
CA GLU A 406 -18.27 6.72 -18.08
C GLU A 406 -18.65 7.89 -17.17
N ASP A 407 -18.02 9.06 -17.37
CA ASP A 407 -18.31 10.26 -16.60
C ASP A 407 -19.77 10.68 -16.83
N ALA A 408 -20.68 10.14 -16.03
CA ALA A 408 -22.09 10.51 -16.01
C ALA A 408 -22.33 11.95 -15.52
N ASP A 409 -21.25 12.70 -15.21
CA ASP A 409 -21.31 14.12 -14.86
C ASP A 409 -21.28 15.02 -16.14
N GLN A 410 -21.42 14.44 -17.36
CA GLN A 410 -21.64 15.14 -18.64
C GLN A 410 -23.06 14.96 -19.25
N MET A 411 -24.07 14.54 -18.47
CA MET A 411 -25.48 14.57 -18.89
C MET A 411 -26.33 15.50 -18.03
#